data_AF-A0A9D7KV13-F1
#
_entry.id   AF-A0A9D7KV13-F1
#
_cell.length_a   1.000
_cell.length_b   1.000
_cell.length_c   1.000
_cell.angle_alpha   90.00
_cell.angle_beta   90.00
_cell.angle_gamma   90.00
#
_symmetry.space_group_name_H-M   'P 1'
#
loop_
_entity.id
_entity.type
_entity.pdbx_description
1 polymer ?
#
loop_
_entity_poly.entity_id
_entity_poly.type
_entity_poly.pdbx_seq_one_letter_code
_entity_poly.pdbx_strand_id
1 'polypeptide(L)'
;MLKSFFIIIFISSCCQSIGQTSNDIFLFIDDSTIIGKISGHTVQISENSIDYTLQGNIIFKGESKQTTDILFVVNGKDVFGKKAGIIYQNDSKTVQYISIKGNFYFGDYPIEEELDKLLTMEKLNDSIILIKSGVNDSMLGSIRGKGFNTAKLVIAAHIYIMHFGLDQQVIHQIQEFSESNESTQGGIIRLLNNSNYYFEWKWDGKTLQPINGNRPEDEWKFDGKYFRQVWNLDPQNEWVWENNILKPSWDSNPETQWYWENNTLRKYWAPEPNKTWVLDENVIRPMWNYNPNAEWEIIGEVPLPVIAMIILGIADRP
;
A
#
# COMPACT_ATOMS: atom_id res chain seq x y z
N MET A 1 48.01 -23.00 -81.19
CA MET A 1 48.21 -23.62 -79.85
C MET A 1 47.51 -22.73 -78.83
N LEU A 2 46.21 -22.94 -78.60
CA LEU A 2 45.40 -22.16 -77.67
C LEU A 2 45.71 -22.61 -76.23
N LYS A 3 46.08 -21.67 -75.36
CA LYS A 3 46.23 -21.89 -73.93
C LYS A 3 44.88 -21.73 -73.25
N SER A 4 44.34 -22.81 -72.67
CA SER A 4 43.18 -22.79 -71.79
C SER A 4 43.56 -22.19 -70.43
N PHE A 5 42.82 -21.15 -70.02
CA PHE A 5 42.85 -20.58 -68.68
C PHE A 5 41.83 -21.36 -67.82
N PHE A 6 42.32 -22.04 -66.77
CA PHE A 6 41.49 -22.62 -65.72
C PHE A 6 41.20 -21.53 -64.67
N ILE A 7 39.93 -21.18 -64.49
CA ILE A 7 39.47 -20.31 -63.40
C ILE A 7 39.08 -21.22 -62.23
N ILE A 8 39.83 -21.14 -61.13
CA ILE A 8 39.53 -21.80 -59.86
C ILE A 8 38.68 -20.82 -59.04
N ILE A 9 37.41 -21.17 -58.82
CA ILE A 9 36.48 -20.42 -57.96
C ILE A 9 36.69 -20.89 -56.52
N PHE A 10 37.18 -19.99 -55.67
CA PHE A 10 37.24 -20.17 -54.22
C PHE A 10 35.85 -19.93 -53.63
N ILE A 11 35.16 -20.99 -53.21
CA ILE A 11 33.92 -20.88 -52.44
C ILE A 11 34.32 -20.65 -50.98
N SER A 12 34.32 -19.38 -50.57
CA SER A 12 34.47 -18.98 -49.17
C SER A 12 33.21 -19.35 -48.40
N SER A 13 33.33 -20.35 -47.54
CA SER A 13 32.29 -20.81 -46.64
C SER A 13 32.12 -19.79 -45.51
N CYS A 14 31.19 -18.84 -45.68
CA CYS A 14 30.67 -18.01 -44.60
C CYS A 14 30.05 -18.93 -43.54
N CYS A 15 30.78 -19.14 -42.43
CA CYS A 15 30.20 -19.63 -41.19
C CYS A 15 29.13 -18.64 -40.74
N GLN A 16 27.86 -19.00 -40.95
CA GLN A 16 26.74 -18.34 -40.32
C GLN A 16 26.84 -18.63 -38.82
N SER A 17 27.19 -17.61 -38.04
CA SER A 17 27.00 -17.63 -36.59
C SER A 17 25.51 -17.84 -36.34
N ILE A 18 25.19 -18.98 -35.72
CA ILE A 18 23.85 -19.30 -35.24
C ILE A 18 23.44 -18.16 -34.31
N GLY A 19 22.44 -17.38 -34.74
CA GLY A 19 21.94 -16.23 -34.00
C GLY A 19 21.50 -16.64 -32.61
N GLN A 20 22.23 -16.20 -31.59
CA GLN A 20 21.68 -16.07 -30.25
C GLN A 20 20.48 -15.12 -30.38
N THR A 21 19.26 -15.67 -30.38
CA THR A 21 18.05 -14.89 -30.19
C THR A 21 18.24 -14.11 -28.89
N SER A 22 18.44 -12.80 -28.97
CA SER A 22 18.66 -12.02 -27.75
C SER A 22 17.40 -12.13 -26.89
N ASN A 23 17.58 -12.53 -25.63
CA ASN A 23 16.50 -12.58 -24.64
C ASN A 23 16.26 -11.18 -24.06
N ASP A 24 16.28 -10.18 -24.93
CA ASP A 24 16.05 -8.79 -24.57
C ASP A 24 14.57 -8.58 -24.34
N ILE A 25 14.27 -7.74 -23.35
CA ILE A 25 12.92 -7.26 -23.05
C ILE A 25 12.95 -5.75 -23.23
N PHE A 26 11.94 -5.25 -23.93
CA PHE A 26 11.77 -3.83 -24.22
C PHE A 26 10.45 -3.36 -23.59
N LEU A 27 10.51 -2.17 -23.00
CA LEU A 27 9.39 -1.53 -22.32
C LEU A 27 8.94 -0.38 -23.21
N PHE A 28 7.69 -0.41 -23.65
CA PHE A 28 7.14 0.52 -24.62
C PHE A 28 5.99 1.33 -24.02
N ILE A 29 5.90 2.63 -24.29
CA ILE A 29 4.70 3.43 -23.95
C ILE A 29 3.70 3.53 -25.12
N ASP A 30 4.18 3.30 -26.33
CA ASP A 30 3.38 3.19 -27.56
C ASP A 30 4.01 2.13 -28.49
N ASP A 31 3.68 2.08 -29.77
CA ASP A 31 4.26 1.05 -30.67
C ASP A 31 5.74 1.25 -31.02
N SER A 32 6.31 2.42 -30.72
CA SER A 32 7.62 2.86 -31.18
C SER A 32 8.54 3.40 -30.08
N THR A 33 7.97 3.98 -29.02
CA THR A 33 8.74 4.66 -27.97
C THR A 33 9.13 3.69 -26.87
N ILE A 34 10.44 3.45 -26.74
CA ILE A 34 11.03 2.59 -25.71
C ILE A 34 11.40 3.45 -24.51
N ILE A 35 10.94 3.07 -23.32
CA ILE A 35 11.29 3.71 -22.03
C ILE A 35 12.24 2.86 -21.19
N GLY A 36 12.57 1.66 -21.65
CA GLY A 36 13.54 0.81 -20.98
C GLY A 36 13.86 -0.45 -21.76
N LYS A 37 15.05 -0.99 -21.50
CA LYS A 37 15.54 -2.25 -22.05
C LYS A 37 16.15 -3.09 -20.94
N ILE A 38 15.80 -4.36 -20.90
CA ILE A 38 16.40 -5.35 -20.00
C ILE A 38 17.14 -6.39 -20.85
N SER A 39 18.45 -6.44 -20.71
CA SER A 39 19.34 -7.38 -21.44
C SER A 39 20.06 -8.28 -20.44
N GLY A 40 19.62 -9.54 -20.34
CA GLY A 40 20.17 -10.48 -19.37
C GLY A 40 19.94 -10.03 -17.92
N HIS A 41 20.99 -9.46 -17.31
CA HIS A 41 21.00 -8.97 -15.92
C HIS A 41 21.09 -7.46 -15.80
N THR A 42 21.17 -6.71 -16.90
CA THR A 42 21.32 -5.25 -16.88
C THR A 42 20.05 -4.59 -17.39
N VAL A 43 19.73 -3.43 -16.84
CA VAL A 43 18.58 -2.62 -17.21
C VAL A 43 19.06 -1.23 -17.60
N GLN A 44 18.58 -0.75 -18.75
CA GLN A 44 18.92 0.55 -19.31
C GLN A 44 17.61 1.31 -19.56
N ILE A 45 17.47 2.48 -18.95
CA ILE A 45 16.46 3.47 -19.26
C ILE A 45 17.06 4.50 -20.23
N SER A 46 18.33 4.84 -20.04
CA SER A 46 19.08 5.76 -20.92
C SER A 46 19.99 5.00 -21.89
N GLU A 47 20.25 5.56 -23.08
CA GLU A 47 20.97 4.86 -24.16
C GLU A 47 22.40 4.40 -23.81
N ASN A 48 23.05 5.03 -22.82
CA ASN A 48 24.48 4.84 -22.55
C ASN A 48 24.81 4.55 -21.08
N SER A 49 23.84 4.20 -20.25
CA SER A 49 24.07 3.83 -18.86
C SER A 49 23.31 2.59 -18.47
N ILE A 50 23.92 1.76 -17.62
CA ILE A 50 23.21 0.73 -16.88
C ILE A 50 22.60 1.41 -15.67
N ASP A 51 21.28 1.55 -15.66
CA ASP A 51 20.53 2.18 -14.58
C ASP A 51 20.27 1.19 -13.43
N TYR A 52 20.15 -0.10 -13.73
CA TYR A 52 20.00 -1.15 -12.73
C TYR A 52 20.67 -2.47 -13.12
N THR A 53 21.05 -3.25 -12.11
CA THR A 53 21.56 -4.61 -12.26
C THR A 53 20.75 -5.60 -11.44
N LEU A 54 20.54 -6.80 -11.98
CA LEU A 54 19.74 -7.88 -11.38
C LEU A 54 20.64 -9.03 -10.94
N GLN A 55 20.51 -9.48 -9.69
CA GLN A 55 21.15 -10.70 -9.20
C GLN A 55 20.14 -11.56 -8.44
N GLY A 56 19.62 -12.59 -9.10
CA GLY A 56 18.55 -13.42 -8.56
C GLY A 56 17.30 -12.58 -8.29
N ASN A 57 16.96 -12.43 -7.01
CA ASN A 57 15.80 -11.66 -6.56
C ASN A 57 16.17 -10.25 -6.04
N ILE A 58 17.43 -9.82 -6.18
CA ILE A 58 17.89 -8.51 -5.73
C ILE A 58 18.11 -7.61 -6.94
N ILE A 59 17.63 -6.38 -6.84
CA ILE A 59 17.76 -5.32 -7.84
C ILE A 59 18.67 -4.25 -7.25
N PHE A 60 19.72 -3.87 -7.96
CA PHE A 60 20.69 -2.86 -7.57
C PHE A 60 20.57 -1.61 -8.45
N LYS A 61 20.88 -0.44 -7.90
CA LYS A 61 21.08 0.80 -8.65
C LYS A 61 22.44 0.76 -9.35
N GLY A 62 22.46 1.15 -10.62
CA GLY A 62 23.65 1.18 -11.45
C GLY A 62 24.24 -0.20 -11.75
N GLU A 63 25.56 -0.22 -11.97
CA GLU A 63 26.37 -1.43 -12.23
C GLU A 63 26.87 -2.11 -10.94
N SER A 64 26.65 -1.49 -9.79
CA SER A 64 27.15 -1.97 -8.50
C SER A 64 26.36 -3.18 -8.00
N LYS A 65 27.01 -3.95 -7.14
CA LYS A 65 26.44 -5.09 -6.40
C LYS A 65 26.64 -4.96 -4.90
N GLN A 66 27.00 -3.77 -4.43
CA GLN A 66 27.18 -3.50 -3.02
C GLN A 66 25.82 -3.42 -2.33
N THR A 67 25.77 -3.77 -1.04
CA THR A 67 24.54 -3.77 -0.25
C THR A 67 23.93 -2.38 -0.13
N THR A 68 24.76 -1.33 -0.16
CA THR A 68 24.33 0.09 -0.15
C THR A 68 23.56 0.49 -1.41
N ASP A 69 23.80 -0.23 -2.51
CA ASP A 69 23.20 0.05 -3.82
C ASP A 69 22.00 -0.84 -4.11
N ILE A 70 21.58 -1.69 -3.16
CA ILE A 70 20.33 -2.42 -3.28
C ILE A 70 19.20 -1.40 -3.46
N LEU A 71 18.43 -1.54 -4.53
CA LEU A 71 17.18 -0.84 -4.72
C LEU A 71 16.06 -1.65 -4.06
N PHE A 72 15.93 -2.93 -4.46
CA PHE A 72 14.86 -3.81 -4.01
C PHE A 72 15.34 -5.22 -3.68
N VAL A 73 14.67 -5.83 -2.70
CA VAL A 73 14.69 -7.27 -2.43
C VAL A 73 13.31 -7.85 -2.74
N VAL A 74 13.24 -8.72 -3.75
CA VAL A 74 11.98 -9.29 -4.25
C VAL A 74 11.68 -10.61 -3.54
N ASN A 75 10.72 -10.60 -2.63
CA ASN A 75 10.17 -11.79 -1.99
C ASN A 75 8.87 -12.23 -2.66
N GLY A 76 8.99 -12.80 -3.86
CA GLY A 76 7.85 -13.30 -4.63
C GLY A 76 8.27 -14.37 -5.63
N LYS A 77 7.42 -15.39 -5.81
CA LYS A 77 7.70 -16.46 -6.79
C LYS A 77 7.21 -16.13 -8.19
N ASP A 78 6.04 -15.49 -8.29
CA ASP A 78 5.38 -15.19 -9.56
C ASP A 78 4.47 -13.96 -9.38
N VAL A 79 4.67 -12.94 -10.20
CA VAL A 79 3.87 -11.69 -10.20
C VAL A 79 2.41 -11.96 -10.56
N PHE A 80 2.14 -12.96 -11.41
CA PHE A 80 0.78 -13.35 -11.80
C PHE A 80 0.16 -14.38 -10.85
N GLY A 81 0.90 -14.78 -9.81
CA GLY A 81 0.48 -15.78 -8.85
C GLY A 81 -0.65 -15.30 -7.93
N LYS A 82 -1.37 -16.27 -7.35
CA LYS A 82 -2.38 -16.01 -6.31
C LYS A 82 -1.78 -15.60 -4.96
N LYS A 83 -0.51 -15.92 -4.73
CA LYS A 83 0.20 -15.55 -3.50
C LYS A 83 0.86 -14.20 -3.71
N ALA A 84 0.73 -13.32 -2.71
CA ALA A 84 1.39 -12.03 -2.75
C ALA A 84 2.92 -12.18 -2.78
N GLY A 85 3.56 -11.40 -3.65
CA GLY A 85 4.98 -11.12 -3.61
C GLY A 85 5.19 -9.77 -2.92
N ILE A 86 6.15 -9.71 -1.99
CA ILE A 86 6.48 -8.50 -1.24
C ILE A 86 7.81 -7.97 -1.76
N ILE A 87 7.86 -6.70 -2.12
CA ILE A 87 9.06 -6.05 -2.64
C ILE A 87 9.54 -5.06 -1.59
N TYR A 88 10.66 -5.38 -0.96
CA TYR A 88 11.25 -4.54 0.09
C TYR A 88 12.23 -3.53 -0.50
N GLN A 89 12.40 -2.41 0.19
CA GLN A 89 13.49 -1.47 -0.02
C GLN A 89 14.84 -2.07 0.43
N ASN A 90 15.90 -1.25 0.42
CA ASN A 90 17.27 -1.67 0.72
C ASN A 90 17.47 -2.18 2.15
N ASP A 91 16.64 -1.75 3.11
CA ASP A 91 16.66 -2.18 4.50
C ASP A 91 16.07 -3.58 4.72
N SER A 92 15.48 -4.18 3.68
CA SER A 92 14.76 -5.47 3.74
C SER A 92 13.62 -5.52 4.77
N LYS A 93 13.11 -4.35 5.20
CA LYS A 93 12.04 -4.21 6.18
C LYS A 93 10.89 -3.39 5.62
N THR A 94 11.20 -2.25 5.02
CA THR A 94 10.20 -1.34 4.45
C THR A 94 9.65 -1.93 3.16
N VAL A 95 8.34 -2.20 3.13
CA VAL A 95 7.67 -2.67 1.92
C VAL A 95 7.48 -1.50 0.97
N GLN A 96 8.02 -1.63 -0.25
CA GLN A 96 7.82 -0.65 -1.30
C GLN A 96 6.57 -0.97 -2.12
N TYR A 97 6.44 -2.23 -2.55
CA TYR A 97 5.34 -2.69 -3.38
C TYR A 97 4.88 -4.08 -2.95
N ILE A 98 3.60 -4.35 -3.19
CA ILE A 98 3.05 -5.72 -3.14
C ILE A 98 2.54 -6.09 -4.52
N SER A 99 2.90 -7.28 -5.00
CA SER A 99 2.42 -7.83 -6.28
C SER A 99 1.49 -9.03 -6.06
N ILE A 100 0.29 -9.02 -6.63
CA ILE A 100 -0.63 -10.17 -6.57
C ILE A 100 -1.52 -10.21 -7.82
N LYS A 101 -1.62 -11.38 -8.46
CA LYS A 101 -2.45 -11.60 -9.67
C LYS A 101 -2.18 -10.59 -10.81
N GLY A 102 -0.94 -10.16 -10.98
CA GLY A 102 -0.55 -9.18 -11.99
C GLY A 102 -0.72 -7.72 -11.57
N ASN A 103 -1.35 -7.44 -10.43
CA ASN A 103 -1.50 -6.09 -9.90
C ASN A 103 -0.32 -5.73 -9.01
N PHE A 104 0.07 -4.44 -9.03
CA PHE A 104 1.04 -3.85 -8.12
C PHE A 104 0.36 -2.80 -7.25
N TYR A 105 0.62 -2.85 -5.95
CA TYR A 105 0.07 -1.93 -4.96
C TYR A 105 1.20 -1.19 -4.25
N PHE A 106 0.92 0.04 -3.83
CA PHE A 106 1.82 0.88 -3.05
C PHE A 106 1.75 0.53 -1.56
N GLY A 107 2.89 0.49 -0.88
CA GLY A 107 2.93 0.34 0.58
C GLY A 107 2.80 -1.10 1.08
N ASP A 108 2.30 -1.26 2.31
CA ASP A 108 2.27 -2.51 3.08
C ASP A 108 0.83 -3.03 3.29
N TYR A 109 0.70 -4.22 3.87
CA TYR A 109 -0.57 -4.83 4.23
C TYR A 109 -1.28 -4.12 5.40
N PRO A 110 -2.63 -4.13 5.43
CA PRO A 110 -3.55 -4.62 4.40
C PRO A 110 -3.72 -3.67 3.21
N ILE A 111 -3.78 -4.24 2.01
CA ILE A 111 -3.97 -3.53 0.74
C ILE A 111 -5.42 -3.06 0.60
N GLU A 112 -5.62 -1.79 0.26
CA GLU A 112 -6.89 -1.25 -0.20
C GLU A 112 -6.93 -1.25 -1.73
N GLU A 113 -7.58 -2.26 -2.33
CA GLU A 113 -7.46 -2.52 -3.76
C GLU A 113 -7.89 -1.36 -4.67
N GLU A 114 -8.73 -0.45 -4.16
CA GLU A 114 -9.24 0.72 -4.88
C GLU A 114 -8.37 1.97 -4.74
N LEU A 115 -7.59 2.07 -3.65
CA LEU A 115 -6.76 3.25 -3.36
C LEU A 115 -5.29 3.00 -3.65
N ASP A 116 -4.76 1.82 -3.30
CA ASP A 116 -3.32 1.57 -3.31
C ASP A 116 -2.79 1.07 -4.67
N LYS A 117 -3.67 0.81 -5.63
CA LYS A 117 -3.29 0.13 -6.88
C LYS A 117 -2.50 1.06 -7.80
N LEU A 118 -1.23 0.71 -8.04
CA LEU A 118 -0.33 1.46 -8.92
C LEU A 118 -0.56 1.11 -10.39
N LEU A 119 -0.51 -0.19 -10.72
CA LEU A 119 -0.67 -0.67 -12.08
C LEU A 119 -1.14 -2.12 -12.13
N THR A 120 -1.61 -2.51 -13.32
CA THR A 120 -2.00 -3.88 -13.66
C THR A 120 -1.15 -4.37 -14.84
N MET A 121 -0.58 -5.57 -14.69
CA MET A 121 0.04 -6.32 -15.78
C MET A 121 -0.92 -7.38 -16.30
N GLU A 122 -1.24 -7.33 -17.59
CA GLU A 122 -2.09 -8.31 -18.26
C GLU A 122 -1.27 -9.09 -19.30
N LYS A 123 -1.08 -10.38 -19.06
CA LYS A 123 -0.31 -11.24 -19.97
C LYS A 123 -1.17 -11.61 -21.18
N LEU A 124 -0.85 -11.02 -22.34
CA LEU A 124 -1.50 -11.35 -23.61
C LEU A 124 -0.99 -12.69 -24.17
N ASN A 125 0.34 -12.90 -24.09
CA ASN A 125 0.99 -14.16 -24.45
C ASN A 125 2.36 -14.25 -23.76
N ASP A 126 3.17 -15.27 -24.08
CA ASP A 126 4.49 -15.46 -23.48
C ASP A 126 5.53 -14.39 -23.83
N SER A 127 5.23 -13.53 -24.79
CA SER A 127 6.14 -12.48 -25.26
C SER A 127 5.63 -11.05 -25.11
N ILE A 128 4.36 -10.87 -24.73
CA ILE A 128 3.72 -9.56 -24.64
C ILE A 128 2.89 -9.49 -23.35
N ILE A 129 3.17 -8.45 -22.55
CA ILE A 129 2.41 -8.07 -21.35
C ILE A 129 1.95 -6.63 -21.55
N LEU A 130 0.66 -6.38 -21.34
CA LEU A 130 0.07 -5.05 -21.37
C LEU A 130 0.13 -4.44 -19.97
N ILE A 131 0.35 -3.12 -19.91
CA ILE A 131 0.43 -2.37 -18.66
C ILE A 131 -0.68 -1.35 -18.64
N LYS A 132 -1.51 -1.39 -17.60
CA LYS A 132 -2.59 -0.43 -17.36
C LYS A 132 -2.37 0.31 -16.04
N SER A 133 -2.80 1.55 -15.96
CA SER A 133 -2.79 2.32 -14.73
C SER A 133 -3.76 1.72 -13.71
N GLY A 134 -3.33 1.61 -12.46
CA GLY A 134 -4.19 1.17 -11.36
C GLY A 134 -5.23 2.22 -10.94
N VAL A 135 -4.93 3.50 -11.23
CA VAL A 135 -5.75 4.67 -10.83
C VAL A 135 -6.97 4.84 -11.72
N ASN A 136 -6.83 4.63 -13.03
CA ASN A 136 -7.89 4.92 -14.02
C ASN A 136 -8.06 3.86 -15.11
N ASP A 137 -7.39 2.72 -14.99
CA ASP A 137 -7.40 1.59 -15.94
C ASP A 137 -6.98 1.94 -17.38
N SER A 138 -6.39 3.12 -17.60
CA SER A 138 -5.90 3.53 -18.91
C SER A 138 -4.67 2.70 -19.31
N MET A 139 -4.53 2.43 -20.62
CA MET A 139 -3.37 1.73 -21.16
C MET A 139 -2.12 2.63 -21.07
N LEU A 140 -1.09 2.15 -20.37
CA LEU A 140 0.19 2.85 -20.20
C LEU A 140 1.25 2.39 -21.21
N GLY A 141 1.15 1.14 -21.68
CA GLY A 141 2.16 0.59 -22.58
C GLY A 141 2.24 -0.92 -22.60
N SER A 142 3.33 -1.46 -23.15
CA SER A 142 3.55 -2.92 -23.22
C SER A 142 5.00 -3.32 -22.99
N ILE A 143 5.18 -4.45 -22.33
CA ILE A 143 6.46 -5.14 -22.20
C ILE A 143 6.53 -6.20 -23.30
N ARG A 144 7.56 -6.17 -24.14
CA ARG A 144 7.76 -7.11 -25.24
C ARG A 144 9.12 -7.80 -25.13
N GLY A 145 9.16 -9.11 -25.25
CA GLY A 145 10.41 -9.88 -25.15
C GLY A 145 10.17 -11.31 -24.66
N LYS A 146 11.22 -12.04 -24.28
CA LYS A 146 11.09 -13.40 -23.72
C LYS A 146 11.86 -13.54 -22.40
N GLY A 147 11.58 -14.60 -21.66
CA GLY A 147 12.34 -14.93 -20.44
C GLY A 147 12.02 -14.00 -19.27
N PHE A 148 10.73 -13.69 -19.10
CA PHE A 148 10.22 -12.98 -17.93
C PHE A 148 10.47 -13.81 -16.66
N ASN A 149 11.04 -13.18 -15.65
CA ASN A 149 11.08 -13.70 -14.29
C ASN A 149 10.60 -12.59 -13.34
N THR A 150 10.34 -12.93 -12.09
CA THR A 150 9.76 -12.00 -11.11
C THR A 150 10.58 -10.71 -10.96
N ALA A 151 11.91 -10.79 -10.83
CA ALA A 151 12.75 -9.61 -10.69
C ALA A 151 12.70 -8.69 -11.92
N LYS A 152 12.70 -9.26 -13.13
CA LYS A 152 12.56 -8.52 -14.39
C LYS A 152 11.19 -7.84 -14.51
N LEU A 153 10.12 -8.51 -14.08
CA LEU A 153 8.77 -7.94 -14.08
C LEU A 153 8.62 -6.84 -13.03
N VAL A 154 9.22 -7.00 -11.83
CA VAL A 154 9.23 -5.98 -10.78
C VAL A 154 9.98 -4.73 -11.24
N ILE A 155 11.18 -4.87 -11.83
CA ILE A 155 11.91 -3.69 -12.32
C ILE A 155 11.18 -3.04 -13.51
N ALA A 156 10.50 -3.83 -14.34
CA ALA A 156 9.68 -3.27 -15.40
C ALA A 156 8.50 -2.47 -14.85
N ALA A 157 7.76 -3.00 -13.87
CA ALA A 157 6.73 -2.25 -13.15
C ALA A 157 7.29 -0.95 -12.57
N HIS A 158 8.43 -1.01 -11.89
CA HIS A 158 9.06 0.16 -11.29
C HIS A 158 9.37 1.24 -12.33
N ILE A 159 9.86 0.88 -13.52
CA ILE A 159 10.11 1.84 -14.61
C ILE A 159 8.81 2.52 -15.05
N TYR A 160 7.71 1.77 -15.22
CA TYR A 160 6.40 2.37 -15.54
C TYR A 160 5.90 3.29 -14.41
N ILE A 161 6.02 2.85 -13.16
CA ILE A 161 5.62 3.64 -11.98
C ILE A 161 6.35 4.98 -11.97
N MET A 162 7.67 4.97 -12.14
CA MET A 162 8.49 6.19 -12.15
C MET A 162 8.22 7.06 -13.37
N HIS A 163 8.05 6.46 -14.56
CA HIS A 163 7.84 7.22 -15.80
C HIS A 163 6.51 7.99 -15.79
N PHE A 164 5.45 7.38 -15.25
CA PHE A 164 4.11 7.98 -15.19
C PHE A 164 3.79 8.64 -13.84
N GLY A 165 4.71 8.60 -12.87
CA GLY A 165 4.48 9.13 -11.52
C GLY A 165 3.29 8.49 -10.81
N LEU A 166 3.10 7.18 -10.97
CA LEU A 166 1.92 6.47 -10.45
C LEU A 166 1.88 6.45 -8.92
N ASP A 167 3.05 6.44 -8.30
CA ASP A 167 3.19 6.58 -6.84
C ASP A 167 2.64 7.92 -6.36
N GLN A 168 2.96 9.02 -7.03
CA GLN A 168 2.44 10.34 -6.71
C GLN A 168 0.92 10.44 -6.91
N GLN A 169 0.41 9.83 -8.00
CA GLN A 169 -1.03 9.78 -8.27
C GLN A 169 -1.78 9.00 -7.18
N VAL A 170 -1.27 7.84 -6.78
CA VAL A 170 -1.86 7.04 -5.69
C VAL A 170 -1.77 7.79 -4.35
N ILE A 171 -0.63 8.41 -4.02
CA ILE A 171 -0.49 9.22 -2.80
C ILE A 171 -1.52 10.35 -2.79
N HIS A 172 -1.71 11.04 -3.91
CA HIS A 172 -2.72 12.09 -4.05
C HIS A 172 -4.13 11.53 -3.89
N GLN A 173 -4.45 10.39 -4.50
CA GLN A 173 -5.74 9.74 -4.36
C GLN A 173 -6.04 9.34 -2.91
N ILE A 174 -5.05 8.82 -2.18
CA ILE A 174 -5.17 8.50 -0.75
C ILE A 174 -5.42 9.78 0.05
N GLN A 175 -4.72 10.88 -0.28
CA GLN A 175 -4.92 12.18 0.37
C GLN A 175 -6.30 12.76 0.08
N GLU A 176 -6.75 12.79 -1.18
CA GLU A 176 -8.09 13.25 -1.55
C GLU A 176 -9.19 12.38 -0.95
N PHE A 177 -8.98 11.06 -0.87
CA PHE A 177 -9.91 10.18 -0.17
C PHE A 177 -9.96 10.49 1.32
N SER A 178 -8.82 10.81 1.93
CA SER A 178 -8.75 11.25 3.32
C SER A 178 -9.44 12.61 3.53
N GLU A 179 -9.25 13.56 2.60
CA GLU A 179 -9.79 14.92 2.64
C GLU A 179 -11.28 15.00 2.27
N SER A 180 -11.76 14.16 1.35
CA SER A 180 -13.19 14.06 1.04
C SER A 180 -13.97 13.35 2.15
N ASN A 181 -13.28 12.57 2.98
CA ASN A 181 -13.78 12.06 4.26
C ASN A 181 -13.53 13.02 5.43
N GLU A 182 -12.86 14.16 5.23
CA GLU A 182 -12.87 15.26 6.21
C GLU A 182 -14.27 15.88 6.18
N SER A 183 -15.19 15.28 6.95
CA SER A 183 -16.35 16.03 7.42
C SER A 183 -15.80 17.29 8.09
N THR A 184 -16.13 18.46 7.56
CA THR A 184 -15.92 19.79 8.20
C THR A 184 -16.68 19.95 9.52
N GLN A 185 -17.16 18.84 10.06
CA GLN A 185 -18.07 18.70 11.16
C GLN A 185 -17.30 17.93 12.24
N GLY A 186 -16.62 18.72 13.07
CA GLY A 186 -16.05 18.27 14.32
C GLY A 186 -17.13 18.15 15.39
N GLY A 187 -16.72 17.64 16.54
CA GLY A 187 -17.59 17.52 17.68
C GLY A 187 -16.84 17.44 19.00
N ILE A 188 -17.61 17.46 20.07
CA ILE A 188 -17.13 17.33 21.44
C ILE A 188 -17.78 16.09 22.02
N ILE A 189 -16.99 15.28 22.72
CA ILE A 189 -17.47 14.17 23.52
C ILE A 189 -17.06 14.44 24.96
N ARG A 190 -18.03 14.44 25.87
CA ARG A 190 -17.80 14.74 27.29
C ARG A 190 -18.73 13.93 28.18
N LEU A 191 -18.38 13.78 29.44
CA LEU A 191 -19.29 13.21 30.42
C LEU A 191 -20.51 14.13 30.63
N LEU A 192 -21.72 13.56 30.54
CA LEU A 192 -22.98 14.30 30.59
C LEU A 192 -23.19 14.97 31.96
N ASN A 193 -22.95 14.25 33.04
CA ASN A 193 -23.23 14.69 34.41
C ASN A 193 -21.95 15.09 35.19
N ASN A 194 -20.83 15.26 34.51
CA ASN A 194 -19.56 15.62 35.13
C ASN A 194 -18.97 16.85 34.43
N SER A 195 -18.96 17.98 35.13
CA SER A 195 -18.36 19.23 34.63
C SER A 195 -16.83 19.23 34.70
N ASN A 196 -16.22 18.09 35.00
CA ASN A 196 -14.78 17.95 34.97
C ASN A 196 -14.25 17.95 33.53
N TYR A 197 -13.74 19.11 33.15
CA TYR A 197 -13.03 19.42 31.91
C TYR A 197 -11.90 18.45 31.52
N TYR A 198 -11.40 17.62 32.45
CA TYR A 198 -10.38 16.62 32.17
C TYR A 198 -10.87 15.47 31.26
N PHE A 199 -12.17 15.21 31.20
CA PHE A 199 -12.77 14.14 30.40
C PHE A 199 -13.54 14.69 29.18
N GLU A 200 -13.08 15.81 28.64
CA GLU A 200 -13.66 16.38 27.42
C GLU A 200 -12.69 16.21 26.25
N TRP A 201 -13.21 15.66 25.17
CA TRP A 201 -12.47 15.38 23.94
C TRP A 201 -13.06 16.17 22.79
N LYS A 202 -12.18 16.70 21.95
CA LYS A 202 -12.54 17.38 20.71
C LYS A 202 -12.10 16.53 19.54
N TRP A 203 -13.03 16.30 18.63
CA TRP A 203 -12.79 15.80 17.30
C TRP A 203 -12.85 16.97 16.32
N ASP A 204 -11.81 17.19 15.54
CA ASP A 204 -11.75 18.28 14.56
C ASP A 204 -11.99 17.83 13.11
N GLY A 205 -12.40 16.58 12.90
CA GLY A 205 -12.52 15.96 11.58
C GLY A 205 -11.35 15.05 11.22
N LYS A 206 -10.23 15.14 11.95
CA LYS A 206 -9.01 14.35 11.68
C LYS A 206 -8.28 13.90 12.94
N THR A 207 -8.26 14.76 13.95
CA THR A 207 -7.53 14.59 15.19
C THR A 207 -8.51 14.59 16.35
N LEU A 208 -8.42 13.54 17.15
CA LEU A 208 -9.04 13.42 18.45
C LEU A 208 -8.02 13.91 19.48
N GLN A 209 -8.39 14.92 20.27
CA GLN A 209 -7.51 15.50 21.28
C GLN A 209 -8.31 15.90 22.52
N PRO A 210 -7.71 15.87 23.72
CA PRO A 210 -8.36 16.39 24.90
C PRO A 210 -8.52 17.92 24.79
N ILE A 211 -9.69 18.46 25.19
CA ILE A 211 -9.93 19.91 25.17
C ILE A 211 -8.95 20.63 26.10
N ASN A 212 -8.64 20.01 27.24
CA ASN A 212 -7.79 20.60 28.27
C ASN A 212 -6.53 19.77 28.48
N GLY A 213 -5.40 20.46 28.60
CA GLY A 213 -4.09 19.84 28.78
C GLY A 213 -3.53 19.23 27.50
N ASN A 214 -3.75 19.86 26.35
CA ASN A 214 -3.31 19.31 25.07
C ASN A 214 -1.80 19.02 25.06
N ARG A 215 -1.45 17.75 25.06
CA ARG A 215 -0.10 17.24 24.87
C ARG A 215 -0.12 16.36 23.63
N PRO A 216 0.91 16.42 22.77
CA PRO A 216 0.98 15.56 21.60
C PRO A 216 0.86 14.06 21.90
N GLU A 217 1.18 13.64 23.13
CA GLU A 217 1.06 12.25 23.59
C GLU A 217 -0.41 11.77 23.72
N ASP A 218 -1.34 12.70 23.92
CA ASP A 218 -2.77 12.41 24.09
C ASP A 218 -3.55 12.55 22.78
N GLU A 219 -2.90 12.97 21.69
CA GLU A 219 -3.54 13.21 20.40
C GLU A 219 -3.55 11.93 19.54
N TRP A 220 -4.69 11.69 18.91
CA TRP A 220 -4.90 10.56 18.00
C TRP A 220 -5.37 11.06 16.65
N LYS A 221 -4.74 10.62 15.56
CA LYS A 221 -5.21 10.85 14.19
C LYS A 221 -6.03 9.67 13.72
N PHE A 222 -7.11 9.95 13.02
CA PHE A 222 -7.94 8.96 12.36
C PHE A 222 -8.07 9.29 10.87
N ASP A 223 -7.71 8.32 10.03
CA ASP A 223 -7.70 8.46 8.56
C ASP A 223 -8.91 7.79 7.89
N GLY A 224 -9.95 7.48 8.67
CA GLY A 224 -11.11 6.71 8.21
C GLY A 224 -11.01 5.20 8.51
N LYS A 225 -9.80 4.70 8.80
CA LYS A 225 -9.58 3.29 9.12
C LYS A 225 -8.65 3.08 10.32
N TYR A 226 -7.52 3.76 10.37
CA TYR A 226 -6.53 3.62 11.43
C TYR A 226 -6.57 4.78 12.42
N PHE A 227 -6.51 4.45 13.70
CA PHE A 227 -6.15 5.37 14.77
C PHE A 227 -4.67 5.24 15.08
N ARG A 228 -3.96 6.37 15.05
CA ARG A 228 -2.54 6.44 15.41
C ARG A 228 -2.29 7.57 16.38
N GLN A 229 -1.50 7.32 17.42
CA GLN A 229 -1.02 8.40 18.28
C GLN A 229 -0.16 9.36 17.45
N VAL A 230 -0.34 10.66 17.66
CA VAL A 230 0.43 11.67 16.92
C VAL A 230 1.90 11.64 17.29
N TRP A 231 2.20 11.44 18.57
CA TRP A 231 3.57 11.44 19.09
C TRP A 231 4.27 10.09 18.97
N ASN A 232 3.54 8.97 18.98
CA ASN A 232 4.10 7.64 19.00
C ASN A 232 3.64 6.82 17.80
N LEU A 233 4.57 6.59 16.86
CA LEU A 233 4.33 5.82 15.63
C LEU A 233 4.63 4.32 15.81
N ASP A 234 4.65 3.80 17.04
CA ASP A 234 4.76 2.36 17.27
C ASP A 234 3.47 1.66 16.79
N PRO A 235 3.56 0.72 15.83
CA PRO A 235 2.40 -0.04 15.36
C PRO A 235 1.65 -0.76 16.48
N GLN A 236 2.29 -1.04 17.63
CA GLN A 236 1.64 -1.64 18.80
C GLN A 236 0.63 -0.72 19.50
N ASN A 237 0.62 0.58 19.19
CA ASN A 237 -0.38 1.51 19.72
C ASN A 237 -1.46 1.86 18.69
N GLU A 238 -1.41 1.27 17.50
CA GLU A 238 -2.41 1.54 16.47
C GLU A 238 -3.66 0.67 16.63
N TRP A 239 -4.80 1.28 16.33
CA TRP A 239 -6.10 0.60 16.27
C TRP A 239 -6.68 0.73 14.87
N VAL A 240 -7.46 -0.26 14.46
CA VAL A 240 -8.11 -0.29 13.15
C VAL A 240 -9.62 -0.44 13.32
N TRP A 241 -10.35 0.34 12.53
CA TRP A 241 -11.79 0.29 12.35
C TRP A 241 -12.12 -0.29 10.98
N GLU A 242 -12.73 -1.48 10.96
CA GLU A 242 -13.08 -2.17 9.71
C GLU A 242 -14.34 -2.99 9.91
N ASN A 243 -15.29 -2.94 8.97
CA ASN A 243 -16.53 -3.75 9.01
C ASN A 243 -17.29 -3.59 10.35
N ASN A 244 -17.33 -2.37 10.89
CA ASN A 244 -17.88 -2.02 12.20
C ASN A 244 -17.18 -2.71 13.40
N ILE A 245 -15.93 -3.13 13.23
CA ILE A 245 -15.09 -3.73 14.28
C ILE A 245 -13.93 -2.79 14.59
N LEU A 246 -13.77 -2.42 15.87
CA LEU A 246 -12.57 -1.77 16.40
C LEU A 246 -11.66 -2.82 17.03
N LYS A 247 -10.39 -2.87 16.63
CA LYS A 247 -9.40 -3.82 17.17
C LYS A 247 -7.98 -3.23 17.12
N PRO A 248 -7.03 -3.71 17.95
CA PRO A 248 -5.62 -3.36 17.78
C PRO A 248 -5.15 -3.80 16.39
N SER A 249 -4.31 -3.02 15.73
CA SER A 249 -3.81 -3.35 14.38
C SER A 249 -2.93 -4.62 14.36
N TRP A 250 -2.28 -4.91 15.48
CA TRP A 250 -1.27 -5.95 15.66
C TRP A 250 -1.81 -7.23 16.32
N ASP A 251 -3.03 -7.19 16.87
CA ASP A 251 -3.65 -8.33 17.54
C ASP A 251 -4.87 -8.83 16.76
N SER A 252 -4.91 -10.15 16.56
CA SER A 252 -6.03 -10.82 15.90
C SER A 252 -6.94 -11.56 16.90
N ASN A 253 -6.63 -11.52 18.19
CA ASN A 253 -7.43 -12.15 19.23
C ASN A 253 -8.86 -11.57 19.24
N PRO A 254 -9.91 -12.37 19.06
CA PRO A 254 -11.30 -11.89 19.10
C PRO A 254 -11.71 -11.21 20.43
N GLU A 255 -11.00 -11.50 21.53
CA GLU A 255 -11.31 -10.95 22.85
C GLU A 255 -10.94 -9.47 23.03
N THR A 256 -10.02 -8.95 22.21
CA THR A 256 -9.59 -7.54 22.21
C THR A 256 -10.37 -6.68 21.22
N GLN A 257 -11.36 -7.28 20.53
CA GLN A 257 -12.14 -6.62 19.48
C GLN A 257 -13.50 -6.18 19.99
N TRP A 258 -13.96 -5.06 19.46
CA TRP A 258 -15.24 -4.45 19.79
C TRP A 258 -16.05 -4.28 18.52
N TYR A 259 -17.32 -4.63 18.59
CA TYR A 259 -18.23 -4.61 17.46
C TYR A 259 -19.34 -3.61 17.71
N TRP A 260 -19.63 -2.83 16.68
CA TRP A 260 -20.69 -1.83 16.69
C TRP A 260 -21.81 -2.22 15.72
N GLU A 261 -23.03 -2.34 16.22
CA GLU A 261 -24.19 -2.69 15.41
C GLU A 261 -25.45 -2.13 16.05
N ASN A 262 -26.37 -1.57 15.25
CA ASN A 262 -27.65 -1.06 15.73
C ASN A 262 -27.50 -0.13 16.95
N ASN A 263 -26.59 0.85 16.84
CA ASN A 263 -26.24 1.80 17.90
C ASN A 263 -25.75 1.17 19.21
N THR A 264 -25.29 -0.08 19.17
CA THR A 264 -24.80 -0.81 20.33
C THR A 264 -23.34 -1.19 20.13
N LEU A 265 -22.48 -0.80 21.07
CA LEU A 265 -21.08 -1.22 21.14
C LEU A 265 -20.93 -2.33 22.17
N ARG A 266 -20.36 -3.46 21.77
CA ARG A 266 -20.11 -4.61 22.64
C ARG A 266 -18.82 -5.30 22.27
N LYS A 267 -18.30 -6.13 23.17
CA LYS A 267 -17.23 -7.05 22.81
C LYS A 267 -17.67 -7.95 21.65
N TYR A 268 -16.76 -8.17 20.70
CA TYR A 268 -16.99 -9.05 19.56
C TYR A 268 -17.18 -10.50 20.02
N TRP A 269 -16.27 -10.98 20.87
CA TRP A 269 -16.33 -12.31 21.46
C TRP A 269 -16.84 -12.27 22.90
N ALA A 270 -17.66 -13.27 23.28
CA ALA A 270 -18.25 -13.42 24.60
C ALA A 270 -18.88 -12.11 25.13
N PRO A 271 -19.91 -11.56 24.46
CA PRO A 271 -20.49 -10.27 24.80
C PRO A 271 -21.02 -10.28 26.24
N GLU A 272 -20.46 -9.39 27.06
CA GLU A 272 -20.86 -9.20 28.44
C GLU A 272 -21.86 -8.04 28.51
N PRO A 273 -23.10 -8.24 28.99
CA PRO A 273 -24.10 -7.16 29.10
C PRO A 273 -23.58 -5.94 29.87
N ASN A 274 -22.78 -6.16 30.91
CA ASN A 274 -22.22 -5.10 31.76
C ASN A 274 -21.12 -4.26 31.08
N LYS A 275 -20.61 -4.69 29.92
CA LYS A 275 -19.62 -3.96 29.10
C LYS A 275 -20.21 -3.52 27.76
N THR A 276 -21.53 -3.55 27.66
CA THR A 276 -22.25 -3.12 26.46
C THR A 276 -22.70 -1.68 26.62
N TRP A 277 -22.49 -0.89 25.59
CA TRP A 277 -22.87 0.52 25.53
C TRP A 277 -23.92 0.73 24.45
N VAL A 278 -24.86 1.63 24.70
CA VAL A 278 -25.90 1.99 23.74
C VAL A 278 -25.82 3.48 23.49
N LEU A 279 -25.79 3.84 22.21
CA LEU A 279 -25.94 5.20 21.71
C LEU A 279 -27.42 5.48 21.44
N ASP A 280 -27.98 6.42 22.18
CA ASP A 280 -29.36 6.86 22.06
C ASP A 280 -29.35 8.36 21.78
N GLU A 281 -29.81 8.74 20.60
CA GLU A 281 -29.64 10.10 20.04
C GLU A 281 -28.17 10.55 20.07
N ASN A 282 -27.82 11.46 20.99
CA ASN A 282 -26.48 12.00 21.17
C ASN A 282 -25.85 11.59 22.50
N VAL A 283 -26.43 10.63 23.23
CA VAL A 283 -25.92 10.17 24.52
C VAL A 283 -25.54 8.70 24.42
N ILE A 284 -24.32 8.37 24.83
CA ILE A 284 -23.86 6.99 24.97
C ILE A 284 -23.76 6.61 26.45
N ARG A 285 -24.31 5.44 26.79
CA ARG A 285 -24.46 4.99 28.18
C ARG A 285 -24.32 3.48 28.32
N PRO A 286 -23.94 2.97 29.51
CA PRO A 286 -23.95 1.54 29.78
C PRO A 286 -25.38 0.97 29.64
N MET A 287 -25.52 -0.18 28.97
CA MET A 287 -26.82 -0.76 28.66
C MET A 287 -27.60 -1.23 29.91
N TRP A 288 -26.91 -1.83 30.88
CA TRP A 288 -27.56 -2.52 32.01
C TRP A 288 -27.22 -1.94 33.38
N ASN A 289 -26.02 -1.36 33.54
CA ASN A 289 -25.58 -0.78 34.80
C ASN A 289 -25.72 0.73 34.76
N TYR A 290 -26.97 1.21 34.85
CA TYR A 290 -27.26 2.64 34.79
C TYR A 290 -26.46 3.39 35.85
N ASN A 291 -25.55 4.24 35.38
CA ASN A 291 -24.75 5.13 36.20
C ASN A 291 -24.71 6.49 35.49
N PRO A 292 -25.37 7.53 36.03
CA PRO A 292 -25.41 8.84 35.38
C PRO A 292 -24.03 9.47 35.22
N ASN A 293 -23.04 9.07 36.02
CA ASN A 293 -21.67 9.56 35.92
C ASN A 293 -20.84 8.84 34.84
N ALA A 294 -21.40 7.80 34.21
CA ALA A 294 -20.76 7.07 33.12
C ALA A 294 -21.43 7.36 31.76
N GLU A 295 -22.36 8.31 31.70
CA GLU A 295 -22.99 8.73 30.45
C GLU A 295 -22.16 9.81 29.77
N TRP A 296 -22.02 9.70 28.46
CA TRP A 296 -21.30 10.68 27.65
C TRP A 296 -22.23 11.34 26.64
N GLU A 297 -22.13 12.65 26.54
CA GLU A 297 -22.82 13.49 25.57
C GLU A 297 -21.91 13.75 24.37
N ILE A 298 -22.48 13.63 23.18
CA ILE A 298 -21.86 13.95 21.90
C ILE A 298 -22.51 15.24 21.39
N ILE A 299 -21.68 16.22 21.04
CA ILE A 299 -22.09 17.51 20.50
C ILE A 299 -21.42 17.70 19.15
N GLY A 300 -22.20 17.98 18.11
CA GLY A 300 -21.68 18.03 16.73
C GLY A 300 -21.63 16.64 16.11
N GLU A 301 -20.74 16.44 15.14
CA GLU A 301 -20.62 15.17 14.46
C GLU A 301 -19.30 14.52 14.83
N VAL A 302 -19.39 13.30 15.38
CA VAL A 302 -18.22 12.51 15.73
C VAL A 302 -18.44 11.09 15.21
N PRO A 303 -17.51 10.55 14.40
CA PRO A 303 -17.64 9.20 13.87
C PRO A 303 -17.75 8.15 15.00
N LEU A 304 -18.56 7.12 14.78
CA LEU A 304 -18.66 5.95 15.67
C LEU A 304 -17.30 5.37 16.11
N PRO A 305 -16.30 5.18 15.22
CA PRO A 305 -14.97 4.75 15.64
C PRO A 305 -14.32 5.66 16.68
N VAL A 306 -14.48 6.98 16.52
CA VAL A 306 -13.91 7.99 17.44
C VAL A 306 -14.64 7.94 18.79
N ILE A 307 -15.98 7.79 18.77
CA ILE A 307 -16.76 7.59 19.99
C ILE A 307 -16.28 6.34 20.73
N ALA A 308 -16.09 5.21 20.02
CA ALA A 308 -15.64 3.96 20.62
C ALA A 308 -14.26 4.09 21.30
N MET A 309 -13.30 4.79 20.67
CA MET A 309 -11.97 5.02 21.25
C MET A 309 -12.02 5.67 22.63
N ILE A 310 -12.93 6.64 22.83
CA ILE A 310 -13.09 7.36 24.10
C ILE A 310 -13.80 6.49 25.14
N ILE A 311 -14.94 5.91 24.77
CA ILE A 311 -15.80 5.15 25.70
C ILE A 311 -15.11 3.90 26.24
N LEU A 312 -14.24 3.30 25.42
CA LEU A 312 -13.44 2.14 25.81
C LEU A 312 -12.17 2.53 26.59
N GLY A 313 -11.90 3.83 26.76
CA GLY A 313 -10.69 4.33 27.43
C GLY A 313 -9.40 4.04 26.66
N ILE A 314 -9.49 3.79 25.35
CA ILE A 314 -8.30 3.53 24.52
C ILE A 314 -7.52 4.82 24.31
N ALA A 315 -8.24 5.93 24.11
CA ALA A 315 -7.65 7.26 24.04
C ALA A 315 -7.30 7.84 25.42
N ASP A 316 -7.54 7.12 26.53
CA ASP A 316 -7.41 7.70 27.87
C ASP A 316 -5.95 8.03 28.24
N ARG A 317 -5.81 9.00 29.14
CA ARG A 317 -4.52 9.41 29.71
C ARG A 317 -4.07 8.38 30.74
N PRO A 318 -2.86 7.80 30.62
CA PRO A 318 -2.32 6.93 31.66
C PRO A 318 -2.06 7.65 32.99
#